data_AF-A0A916W7N7-F1
#
_entry.id   AF-A0A916W7N7-F1
#
_cell.length_a   1.000
_cell.length_b   1.000
_cell.length_c   1.000
_cell.angle_alpha   90.00
_cell.angle_beta   90.00
_cell.angle_gamma   90.00
#
_symmetry.space_group_name_H-M   'P 1'
#
loop_
_entity.id
_entity.type
_entity.pdbx_description
1 polymer ?
#
loop_
_entity_poly.entity_id
_entity_poly.type
_entity_poly.pdbx_seq_one_letter_code
_entity_poly.pdbx_strand_id
1 'polypeptide(L)'
;MGTLTEVNDSYIYTLANAAASGSNLSISSQSQTAGTVLSQQTASGAGAEIDWHFIPMGSGQYNVENMLTHQVMGVSNASTSAGAQVVEWADNGTADHLWEFYLLSDGNYLIKNVNSGLYLESVSSRSVDQGTRATSGAGCNCQEWTLTSTGSSPYPDPSGVNVSYSSPDSSSTGIHDPSMAQVGGMYNLFSTHGLLHEHQSSDLVNFSDGGYALSSLPAWTNAFTGGSGDLWAPDVSIHNGEVWLYYAASTFGSTQSGIGLAVSPNGQPGSFVDSGAAIYVSSNCSGSNAIDPASVVDFAGNAWLVFGSWSSGIQIIPVSTTTGVPTGAACTQLADHPSGTGIEGAYVYPYGGYYYLFASIDTCCNGVSSTYRIIVGRAASVMGPYTDRGGIPLTQGGGTILLSSHSNINGPGGESVFTGASGAVLVYHYYDGNNGGSPALGLNQLGWTSDGWPYVK
;
A
#
# COMPACT_ATOMS: atom_id res chain seq x y z
N MET A 1 20.46 29.20 -5.40
CA MET A 1 20.18 27.76 -5.56
C MET A 1 19.31 27.19 -4.42
N GLY A 2 19.16 27.87 -3.27
CA GLY A 2 18.31 27.41 -2.17
C GLY A 2 18.97 26.33 -1.32
N THR A 3 18.30 25.95 -0.23
CA THR A 3 18.74 24.90 0.70
C THR A 3 17.77 23.73 0.63
N LEU A 4 18.27 22.50 0.45
CA LEU A 4 17.44 21.30 0.50
C LEU A 4 16.68 21.28 1.83
N THR A 5 15.36 21.20 1.77
CA THR A 5 14.48 21.37 2.92
C THR A 5 13.39 20.30 2.88
N GLU A 6 13.16 19.67 4.03
CA GLU A 6 12.05 18.74 4.18
C GLU A 6 10.72 19.48 4.14
N VAL A 7 9.75 18.90 3.45
CA VAL A 7 8.36 19.33 3.47
C VAL A 7 7.60 18.43 4.43
N ASN A 8 6.78 19.04 5.27
CA ASN A 8 5.94 18.33 6.23
C ASN A 8 4.85 17.55 5.46
N ASP A 9 4.72 16.26 5.76
CA ASP A 9 3.81 15.30 5.11
C ASP A 9 2.45 15.17 5.82
N SER A 10 2.26 15.82 6.97
CA SER A 10 1.03 15.80 7.76
C SER A 10 -0.12 16.58 7.11
N TYR A 11 0.15 17.33 6.04
CA TYR A 11 -0.81 18.23 5.43
C TYR A 11 -0.89 18.12 3.91
N ILE A 12 -2.07 18.47 3.40
CA ILE A 12 -2.30 18.79 2.00
C ILE A 12 -1.81 20.22 1.72
N TYR A 13 -1.25 20.44 0.54
CA TYR A 13 -0.71 21.72 0.08
C TYR A 13 -1.28 22.14 -1.27
N THR A 14 -1.35 23.46 -1.47
CA THR A 14 -1.49 24.07 -2.79
C THR A 14 -0.14 24.67 -3.21
N LEU A 15 0.18 24.62 -4.51
CA LEU A 15 1.43 25.14 -5.06
C LEU A 15 1.13 26.28 -6.04
N ALA A 16 1.53 27.50 -5.69
CA ALA A 16 1.35 28.68 -6.55
C ALA A 16 2.68 29.11 -7.17
N ASN A 17 2.69 29.39 -8.48
CA ASN A 17 3.91 29.85 -9.16
C ASN A 17 4.09 31.38 -9.00
N ALA A 18 5.32 31.83 -8.74
CA ALA A 18 5.63 33.24 -8.54
C ALA A 18 5.43 34.10 -9.80
N ALA A 19 5.45 33.51 -11.00
CA ALA A 19 5.15 34.22 -12.26
C ALA A 19 3.66 34.19 -12.66
N ALA A 20 2.84 33.34 -12.03
CA ALA A 20 1.42 33.16 -12.40
C ALA A 20 0.50 33.47 -11.20
N SER A 21 0.27 34.76 -10.96
CA SER A 21 -0.55 35.20 -9.82
C SER A 21 -1.99 34.68 -9.90
N GLY A 22 -2.46 34.09 -8.80
CA GLY A 22 -3.84 33.64 -8.63
C GLY A 22 -4.16 32.26 -9.25
N SER A 23 -3.17 31.47 -9.66
CA SER A 23 -3.36 30.09 -10.12
C SER A 23 -2.46 29.12 -9.35
N ASN A 24 -2.90 27.88 -9.19
CA ASN A 24 -2.16 26.80 -8.54
C ASN A 24 -1.84 25.69 -9.54
N LEU A 25 -0.79 24.92 -9.27
CA LEU A 25 -0.49 23.66 -9.93
C LEU A 25 -1.73 22.75 -9.86
N SER A 26 -2.17 22.24 -11.01
CA SER A 26 -3.46 21.58 -11.14
C SER A 26 -3.47 20.47 -12.19
N ILE A 27 -4.35 19.49 -11.99
CA ILE A 27 -4.68 18.50 -13.01
C ILE A 27 -5.62 19.08 -14.07
N SER A 28 -5.19 19.02 -15.34
CA SER A 28 -5.94 19.59 -16.46
C SER A 28 -7.33 18.98 -16.58
N SER A 29 -8.37 19.81 -16.49
CA SER A 29 -9.78 19.42 -16.62
C SER A 29 -10.25 18.35 -15.62
N GLN A 30 -9.55 18.19 -14.49
CA GLN A 30 -9.83 17.12 -13.51
C GLN A 30 -9.82 15.72 -14.14
N SER A 31 -9.05 15.53 -15.22
CA SER A 31 -8.85 14.22 -15.83
C SER A 31 -8.26 13.27 -14.80
N GLN A 32 -8.71 12.02 -14.80
CA GLN A 32 -8.10 10.96 -13.99
C GLN A 32 -7.20 10.05 -14.84
N THR A 33 -7.06 10.32 -16.14
CA THR A 33 -6.29 9.46 -17.04
C THR A 33 -4.80 9.63 -16.81
N ALA A 34 -4.07 8.52 -16.66
CA ALA A 34 -2.62 8.54 -16.58
C ALA A 34 -1.98 9.23 -17.80
N GLY A 35 -0.98 10.07 -17.55
CA GLY A 35 -0.29 10.87 -18.57
C GLY A 35 -0.93 12.22 -18.86
N THR A 36 -1.97 12.61 -18.12
CA THR A 36 -2.52 13.96 -18.22
C THR A 36 -1.47 15.00 -17.80
N VAL A 37 -1.29 16.03 -18.63
CA VAL A 37 -0.33 17.12 -18.38
C VAL A 37 -0.82 18.03 -17.26
N LEU A 38 0.10 18.41 -16.36
CA LEU A 38 -0.17 19.38 -15.30
C LEU A 38 -0.25 20.79 -15.88
N SER A 39 -1.11 21.60 -15.27
CA SER A 39 -1.41 22.97 -15.68
C SER A 39 -1.44 23.91 -14.49
N GLN A 40 -1.74 25.19 -14.71
CA GLN A 40 -1.97 26.14 -13.64
C GLN A 40 -3.37 26.74 -13.75
N GLN A 41 -4.19 26.51 -12.73
CA GLN A 41 -5.60 26.90 -12.74
C GLN A 41 -6.03 27.41 -11.36
N THR A 42 -7.10 28.20 -11.35
CA THR A 42 -7.88 28.42 -10.12
C THR A 42 -8.66 27.16 -9.78
N ALA A 43 -8.80 26.84 -8.50
CA ALA A 43 -9.65 25.73 -8.05
C ALA A 43 -11.04 25.80 -8.67
N SER A 44 -11.58 24.64 -9.02
CA SER A 44 -12.90 24.45 -9.58
C SER A 44 -13.72 23.51 -8.68
N GLY A 45 -14.82 24.01 -8.12
CA GLY A 45 -15.64 23.21 -7.21
C GLY A 45 -14.93 22.89 -5.89
N ALA A 46 -14.78 21.60 -5.56
CA ALA A 46 -14.22 21.14 -4.28
C ALA A 46 -12.70 21.34 -4.15
N GLY A 47 -11.98 21.50 -5.28
CA GLY A 47 -10.57 21.91 -5.28
C GLY A 47 -9.53 20.78 -5.17
N ALA A 48 -9.91 19.51 -5.08
CA ALA A 48 -8.97 18.40 -4.92
C ALA A 48 -7.94 18.30 -6.09
N GLU A 49 -8.25 18.84 -7.26
CA GLU A 49 -7.35 18.88 -8.42
C GLU A 49 -6.16 19.83 -8.25
N ILE A 50 -6.16 20.69 -7.23
CA ILE A 50 -5.04 21.58 -6.87
C ILE A 50 -4.41 21.21 -5.52
N ASP A 51 -4.90 20.15 -4.89
CA ASP A 51 -4.46 19.68 -3.60
C ASP A 51 -3.42 18.57 -3.78
N TRP A 52 -2.27 18.75 -3.11
CA TRP A 52 -1.11 17.88 -3.26
C TRP A 52 -0.61 17.40 -1.91
N HIS A 53 -0.21 16.15 -1.84
CA HIS A 53 0.46 15.56 -0.68
C HIS A 53 1.90 15.18 -1.04
N PHE A 54 2.81 15.41 -0.09
CA PHE A 54 4.23 15.12 -0.25
C PHE A 54 4.56 13.84 0.52
N ILE A 55 4.62 12.72 -0.18
CA ILE A 55 4.92 11.41 0.42
C ILE A 55 6.45 11.29 0.56
N PRO A 56 6.99 11.16 1.78
CA PRO A 56 8.44 11.05 1.99
C PRO A 56 8.97 9.71 1.49
N MET A 57 9.98 9.75 0.62
CA MET A 57 10.62 8.57 0.01
C MET A 57 12.07 8.33 0.51
N GLY A 58 12.47 9.05 1.55
CA GLY A 58 13.82 9.03 2.09
C GLY A 58 14.79 10.00 1.41
N SER A 59 15.91 10.29 2.07
CA SER A 59 16.96 11.20 1.56
C SER A 59 16.48 12.59 1.11
N GLY A 60 15.39 13.10 1.70
CA GLY A 60 14.81 14.40 1.33
C GLY A 60 14.08 14.41 -0.02
N GLN A 61 13.73 13.23 -0.54
CA GLN A 61 13.00 13.05 -1.79
C GLN A 61 11.53 12.72 -1.50
N TYR A 62 10.66 13.15 -2.41
CA TYR A 62 9.22 12.98 -2.27
C TYR A 62 8.61 12.51 -3.58
N ASN A 63 7.63 11.61 -3.48
CA ASN A 63 6.55 11.61 -4.45
C ASN A 63 5.61 12.78 -4.14
N VAL A 64 5.05 13.38 -5.19
CA VAL A 64 4.07 14.47 -5.06
C VAL A 64 2.73 13.96 -5.57
N GLU A 65 1.87 13.50 -4.67
CA GLU A 65 0.57 12.91 -4.97
C GLU A 65 -0.49 13.98 -5.15
N ASN A 66 -1.41 13.80 -6.10
CA ASN A 66 -2.61 14.62 -6.23
C ASN A 66 -3.81 14.00 -5.49
N MET A 67 -4.52 14.80 -4.67
CA MET A 67 -5.62 14.32 -3.83
C MET A 67 -6.96 14.06 -4.57
N LEU A 68 -7.06 14.38 -5.86
CA LEU A 68 -8.21 13.97 -6.69
C LEU A 68 -7.98 12.59 -7.31
N THR A 69 -6.77 12.37 -7.85
CA THR A 69 -6.49 11.23 -8.72
C THR A 69 -5.69 10.13 -8.03
N HIS A 70 -5.01 10.44 -6.91
CA HIS A 70 -4.07 9.55 -6.22
C HIS A 70 -2.95 9.02 -7.13
N GLN A 71 -2.63 9.81 -8.15
CA GLN A 71 -1.47 9.66 -9.02
C GLN A 71 -0.37 10.64 -8.58
N VAL A 72 0.87 10.35 -8.97
CA VAL A 72 2.03 11.17 -8.60
C VAL A 72 2.49 12.03 -9.77
N MET A 73 3.07 13.18 -9.45
CA MET A 73 3.74 14.06 -10.41
C MET A 73 5.00 13.38 -10.96
N GLY A 74 5.03 13.17 -12.27
CA GLY A 74 6.15 12.58 -13.00
C GLY A 74 6.57 13.40 -14.22
N VAL A 75 7.64 12.98 -14.90
CA VAL A 75 8.09 13.61 -16.15
C VAL A 75 7.79 12.68 -17.31
N SER A 76 7.09 13.18 -18.33
CA SER A 76 6.65 12.36 -19.46
C SER A 76 7.81 11.55 -20.07
N ASN A 77 7.62 10.23 -20.15
CA ASN A 77 8.59 9.25 -20.65
C ASN A 77 9.94 9.28 -19.91
N ALA A 78 9.97 9.67 -18.63
CA ALA A 78 11.20 9.84 -17.84
C ALA A 78 12.27 10.72 -18.52
N SER A 79 11.83 11.68 -19.34
CA SER A 79 12.74 12.53 -20.13
C SER A 79 13.65 13.37 -19.24
N THR A 80 14.91 13.49 -19.63
CA THR A 80 15.90 14.37 -18.97
C THR A 80 16.08 15.71 -19.68
N SER A 81 15.27 15.99 -20.71
CA SER A 81 15.37 17.21 -21.52
C SER A 81 14.58 18.36 -20.91
N ALA A 82 15.11 19.58 -21.02
CA ALA A 82 14.34 20.79 -20.75
C ALA A 82 13.18 20.92 -21.76
N GLY A 83 12.03 21.40 -21.30
CA GLY A 83 10.80 21.42 -22.08
C GLY A 83 9.96 20.14 -22.00
N ALA A 84 10.43 19.10 -21.30
CA ALA A 84 9.65 17.88 -21.12
C ALA A 84 8.47 18.13 -20.18
N GLN A 85 7.28 17.70 -20.62
CA GLN A 85 6.05 17.92 -19.88
C GLN A 85 6.01 17.16 -18.57
N VAL A 86 5.44 17.81 -17.56
CA VAL A 86 5.14 17.19 -16.26
C VAL A 86 3.71 16.65 -16.32
N VAL A 87 3.54 15.40 -15.91
CA VAL A 87 2.29 14.63 -16.03
C VAL A 87 1.92 13.98 -14.70
N GLU A 88 0.67 13.58 -14.54
CA GLU A 88 0.28 12.63 -13.51
C GLU A 88 0.46 11.19 -14.01
N TRP A 89 0.96 10.29 -13.15
CA TRP A 89 1.14 8.89 -13.48
C TRP A 89 1.01 8.01 -12.22
N ALA A 90 0.72 6.72 -12.39
CA ALA A 90 0.79 5.75 -11.29
C ALA A 90 2.25 5.65 -10.82
N ASP A 91 2.50 5.63 -9.51
CA ASP A 91 3.88 5.49 -9.07
C ASP A 91 4.41 4.10 -9.41
N ASN A 92 5.50 4.07 -10.15
CA ASN A 92 6.11 2.86 -10.67
C ASN A 92 7.58 2.75 -10.20
N GLY A 93 7.98 3.57 -9.22
CA GLY A 93 9.29 3.56 -8.57
C GLY A 93 10.41 4.23 -9.38
N THR A 94 10.13 4.83 -10.54
CA THR A 94 11.17 5.50 -11.33
C THR A 94 11.53 6.87 -10.77
N ALA A 95 12.80 7.24 -10.90
CA ALA A 95 13.34 8.48 -10.33
C ALA A 95 12.74 9.77 -10.93
N ASP A 96 12.00 9.69 -12.04
CA ASP A 96 11.30 10.85 -12.60
C ASP A 96 10.01 11.19 -11.85
N HIS A 97 9.54 10.33 -10.96
CA HIS A 97 8.45 10.62 -10.01
C HIS A 97 8.94 11.20 -8.68
N LEU A 98 10.26 11.29 -8.48
CA LEU A 98 10.88 11.76 -7.25
C LEU A 98 11.33 13.22 -7.39
N TRP A 99 11.02 14.01 -6.36
CA TRP A 99 11.27 15.45 -6.32
C TRP A 99 11.96 15.88 -5.03
N GLU A 100 12.89 16.82 -5.16
CA GLU A 100 13.60 17.49 -4.07
C GLU A 100 13.14 18.95 -3.95
N PHE A 101 13.02 19.47 -2.73
CA PHE A 101 12.56 20.83 -2.45
C PHE A 101 13.70 21.69 -1.91
N TYR A 102 13.96 22.83 -2.55
CA TYR A 102 15.02 23.76 -2.16
C TYR A 102 14.42 25.12 -1.78
N LEU A 103 14.46 25.46 -0.50
CA LEU A 103 13.96 26.72 0.04
C LEU A 103 14.90 27.88 -0.31
N LEU A 104 14.35 28.93 -0.91
CA LEU A 104 15.02 30.18 -1.23
C LEU A 104 14.92 31.19 -0.08
N SER A 105 15.76 32.22 -0.11
CA SER A 105 15.83 33.26 0.92
C SER A 105 14.58 34.14 1.02
N ASP A 106 13.75 34.15 -0.02
CA ASP A 106 12.48 34.88 -0.08
C ASP A 106 11.28 34.04 0.36
N GLY A 107 11.49 32.76 0.72
CA GLY A 107 10.46 31.83 1.15
C GLY A 107 9.86 30.97 0.03
N ASN A 108 10.22 31.20 -1.23
CA ASN A 108 9.79 30.34 -2.34
C ASN A 108 10.62 29.06 -2.42
N TYR A 109 10.09 28.05 -3.10
CA TYR A 109 10.74 26.78 -3.35
C TYR A 109 11.14 26.64 -4.81
N LEU A 110 12.28 25.97 -5.00
CA LEU A 110 12.58 25.27 -6.24
C LEU A 110 12.26 23.80 -6.04
N ILE A 111 11.61 23.21 -7.03
CA ILE A 111 11.22 21.80 -7.00
C ILE A 111 12.01 21.12 -8.12
N LYS A 112 12.91 20.23 -7.75
CA LYS A 112 13.88 19.62 -8.66
C LYS A 112 13.55 18.15 -8.86
N ASN A 113 13.46 17.72 -10.10
CA ASN A 113 13.28 16.31 -10.41
C ASN A 113 14.58 15.54 -10.18
N VAL A 114 14.51 14.39 -9.52
CA VAL A 114 15.69 13.59 -9.15
C VAL A 114 16.33 12.95 -10.39
N ASN A 115 15.53 12.45 -11.34
CA ASN A 115 16.04 11.82 -12.56
C ASN A 115 16.75 12.82 -13.51
N SER A 116 16.11 13.95 -13.83
CA SER A 116 16.64 14.90 -14.81
C SER A 116 17.62 15.92 -14.21
N GLY A 117 17.50 16.19 -12.92
CA GLY A 117 18.17 17.30 -12.25
C GLY A 117 17.65 18.69 -12.63
N LEU A 118 16.55 18.75 -13.39
CA LEU A 118 15.89 19.99 -13.84
C LEU A 118 14.78 20.40 -12.86
N TYR A 119 14.31 21.63 -13.01
CA TYR A 119 13.37 22.26 -12.08
C TYR A 119 11.99 22.40 -12.68
N LEU A 120 10.96 22.22 -11.86
CA LEU A 120 9.57 22.45 -12.22
C LEU A 120 9.37 23.88 -12.72
N GLU A 121 8.88 24.03 -13.94
CA GLU A 121 8.81 25.29 -14.67
C GLU A 121 7.40 25.57 -15.22
N SER A 122 6.93 26.78 -14.96
CA SER A 122 5.69 27.34 -15.49
C SER A 122 5.97 28.00 -16.84
N VAL A 123 5.56 27.34 -17.94
CA VAL A 123 5.69 27.91 -19.30
C VAL A 123 4.47 28.74 -19.67
N SER A 124 3.30 28.28 -19.27
CA SER A 124 2.01 28.93 -19.50
C SER A 124 0.98 28.42 -18.51
N SER A 125 -0.21 29.04 -18.47
CA SER A 125 -1.31 28.52 -17.64
C SER A 125 -1.78 27.10 -18.04
N ARG A 126 -1.49 26.65 -19.27
CA ARG A 126 -1.94 25.34 -19.78
C ARG A 126 -0.88 24.25 -19.71
N SER A 127 0.36 24.57 -19.34
CA SER A 127 1.45 23.60 -19.38
C SER A 127 2.50 23.94 -18.35
N VAL A 128 2.84 22.93 -17.55
CA VAL A 128 3.99 22.89 -16.66
C VAL A 128 4.99 21.86 -17.22
N ASP A 129 6.26 22.22 -17.25
CA ASP A 129 7.34 21.39 -17.75
C ASP A 129 8.52 21.40 -16.77
N GLN A 130 9.68 20.91 -17.21
CA GLN A 130 10.94 21.05 -16.48
C GLN A 130 11.96 21.89 -17.27
N GLY A 131 12.73 22.69 -16.56
CA GLY A 131 13.70 23.63 -17.14
C GLY A 131 15.04 23.68 -16.41
N THR A 132 16.07 24.18 -17.12
CA THR A 132 17.37 24.47 -16.50
C THR A 132 17.28 25.71 -15.63
N ARG A 133 17.90 25.70 -14.45
CA ARG A 133 18.02 26.90 -13.61
C ARG A 133 19.38 27.57 -13.74
N ALA A 134 19.38 28.89 -13.96
CA ALA A 134 20.60 29.67 -13.99
C ALA A 134 21.33 29.63 -12.63
N THR A 135 22.65 29.39 -12.67
CA THR A 135 23.50 29.31 -11.48
C THR A 135 24.05 30.67 -11.02
N SER A 136 23.84 31.73 -11.79
CA SER A 136 24.21 33.11 -11.49
C SER A 136 23.08 34.08 -11.85
N GLY A 137 22.95 35.17 -11.09
CA GLY A 137 21.82 36.11 -11.20
C GLY A 137 20.57 35.67 -10.46
N ALA A 138 19.48 36.45 -10.57
CA ALA A 138 18.16 36.00 -10.16
C ALA A 138 17.68 34.98 -11.19
N GLY A 139 17.24 33.79 -10.72
CA GLY A 139 16.62 32.79 -11.59
C GLY A 139 15.31 33.30 -12.20
N CYS A 140 14.57 32.42 -12.86
CA CYS A 140 13.23 32.77 -13.34
C CYS A 140 12.18 32.58 -12.24
N ASN A 141 11.27 33.55 -12.07
CA ASN A 141 10.08 33.39 -11.23
C ASN A 141 9.16 32.26 -11.72
N CYS A 142 9.26 31.90 -13.00
CA CYS A 142 8.55 30.76 -13.58
C CYS A 142 8.96 29.41 -12.96
N GLN A 143 10.09 29.34 -12.25
CA GLN A 143 10.55 28.14 -11.54
C GLN A 143 10.42 28.24 -10.02
N GLU A 144 9.79 29.29 -9.51
CA GLU A 144 9.67 29.55 -8.08
C GLU A 144 8.23 29.33 -7.63
N TRP A 145 8.07 28.51 -6.58
CA TRP A 145 6.78 28.00 -6.14
C TRP A 145 6.57 28.30 -4.67
N THR A 146 5.43 28.87 -4.32
CA THR A 146 4.98 28.98 -2.93
C THR A 146 4.17 27.74 -2.57
N LEU A 147 4.55 27.07 -1.49
CA LEU A 147 3.79 25.97 -0.90
C LEU A 147 2.91 26.52 0.22
N THR A 148 1.60 26.36 0.10
CA THR A 148 0.64 26.80 1.12
C THR A 148 -0.10 25.59 1.68
N SER A 149 0.13 25.28 2.96
CA SER A 149 -0.61 24.22 3.66
C SER A 149 -2.09 24.60 3.75
N THR A 150 -2.97 23.63 3.50
CA THR A 150 -4.41 23.76 3.72
C THR A 150 -4.79 23.52 5.19
N GLY A 151 -3.86 23.00 6.00
CA GLY A 151 -4.09 22.53 7.37
C GLY A 151 -4.91 21.23 7.47
N SER A 152 -5.28 20.62 6.35
CA SER A 152 -6.02 19.35 6.30
C SER A 152 -5.07 18.17 6.13
N SER A 153 -5.33 17.05 6.81
CA SER A 153 -4.57 15.81 6.64
C SER A 153 -4.85 15.20 5.26
N PRO A 154 -3.83 14.63 4.58
CA PRO A 154 -4.01 13.92 3.31
C PRO A 154 -4.83 12.63 3.47
N TYR A 155 -4.66 11.96 4.60
CA TYR A 155 -5.33 10.71 4.95
C TYR A 155 -5.90 10.80 6.37
N PRO A 156 -6.99 10.07 6.65
CA PRO A 156 -7.47 9.94 8.02
C PRO A 156 -6.52 9.05 8.84
N ASP A 157 -6.26 9.44 10.08
CA ASP A 157 -5.55 8.59 11.03
C ASP A 157 -6.33 7.28 11.28
N PRO A 158 -5.67 6.16 11.61
CA PRO A 158 -6.36 4.96 12.04
C PRO A 158 -7.17 5.17 13.31
N SER A 159 -8.19 4.33 13.48
CA SER A 159 -8.97 4.28 14.72
C SER A 159 -8.05 4.04 15.92
N GLY A 160 -8.25 4.77 17.01
CA GLY A 160 -7.49 4.58 18.24
C GLY A 160 -7.79 3.21 18.86
N VAL A 161 -6.79 2.32 18.86
CA VAL A 161 -6.88 0.98 19.42
C VAL A 161 -5.93 0.80 20.61
N ASN A 162 -6.32 -0.07 21.53
CA ASN A 162 -5.49 -0.53 22.64
C ASN A 162 -5.22 -2.03 22.44
N VAL A 163 -3.95 -2.39 22.21
CA VAL A 163 -3.53 -3.79 22.07
C VAL A 163 -2.73 -4.19 23.30
N SER A 164 -3.18 -5.25 23.99
CA SER A 164 -2.41 -5.82 25.10
C SER A 164 -1.48 -6.93 24.59
N TYR A 165 -0.29 -7.03 25.19
CA TYR A 165 0.72 -8.03 24.85
C TYR A 165 1.13 -8.73 26.15
N SER A 166 0.69 -9.97 26.33
CA SER A 166 0.89 -10.76 27.56
C SER A 166 1.54 -12.13 27.31
N SER A 167 1.54 -12.59 26.06
CA SER A 167 2.22 -13.80 25.62
C SER A 167 3.74 -13.59 25.56
N PRO A 168 4.56 -14.62 25.87
CA PRO A 168 6.00 -14.56 25.62
C PRO A 168 6.26 -14.21 24.16
N ASP A 169 7.18 -13.29 23.89
CA ASP A 169 7.57 -12.75 22.57
C ASP A 169 6.62 -11.71 21.92
N SER A 170 5.46 -11.41 22.53
CA SER A 170 4.46 -10.49 21.94
C SER A 170 4.74 -8.99 22.10
N SER A 171 5.39 -8.57 23.20
CA SER A 171 5.52 -7.14 23.53
C SER A 171 6.65 -6.41 22.79
N SER A 172 7.56 -7.14 22.13
CA SER A 172 8.68 -6.56 21.36
C SER A 172 8.45 -6.50 19.86
N THR A 173 7.40 -7.14 19.35
CA THR A 173 7.18 -7.35 17.91
C THR A 173 6.00 -6.57 17.36
N GLY A 174 4.99 -6.23 18.18
CA GLY A 174 3.82 -5.46 17.73
C GLY A 174 2.92 -6.24 16.77
N ILE A 175 1.95 -5.56 16.14
CA ILE A 175 1.09 -6.16 15.10
C ILE A 175 1.73 -5.95 13.74
N HIS A 176 2.04 -7.04 13.04
CA HIS A 176 2.60 -7.04 11.68
C HIS A 176 1.81 -8.01 10.79
N ASP A 177 1.54 -7.63 9.55
CA ASP A 177 0.71 -8.37 8.56
C ASP A 177 -0.61 -8.95 9.12
N PRO A 178 -1.52 -8.10 9.64
CA PRO A 178 -2.74 -8.56 10.27
C PRO A 178 -3.82 -9.05 9.28
N SER A 179 -4.48 -10.15 9.64
CA SER A 179 -5.76 -10.58 9.08
C SER A 179 -6.82 -10.75 10.16
N MET A 180 -8.05 -10.33 9.90
CA MET A 180 -9.13 -10.31 10.89
C MET A 180 -10.43 -10.90 10.36
N ALA A 181 -11.08 -11.73 11.19
CA ALA A 181 -12.41 -12.25 10.91
C ALA A 181 -13.28 -12.23 12.18
N GLN A 182 -14.60 -12.16 11.98
CA GLN A 182 -15.54 -12.27 13.09
C GLN A 182 -15.94 -13.73 13.32
N VAL A 183 -15.49 -14.32 14.43
CA VAL A 183 -15.76 -15.72 14.80
C VAL A 183 -16.36 -15.75 16.20
N GLY A 184 -17.49 -16.46 16.36
CA GLY A 184 -18.12 -16.63 17.68
C GLY A 184 -18.61 -15.32 18.32
N GLY A 185 -18.85 -14.27 17.53
CA GLY A 185 -19.24 -12.94 18.01
C GLY A 185 -18.08 -12.02 18.41
N MET A 186 -16.84 -12.49 18.28
CA MET A 186 -15.61 -11.71 18.54
C MET A 186 -14.89 -11.42 17.22
N TYR A 187 -14.20 -10.29 17.15
CA TYR A 187 -13.18 -10.03 16.14
C TYR A 187 -11.89 -10.75 16.55
N ASN A 188 -11.38 -11.64 15.72
CA ASN A 188 -10.16 -12.39 15.97
C ASN A 188 -9.14 -11.93 14.93
N LEU A 189 -8.07 -11.30 15.41
CA LEU A 189 -6.98 -10.73 14.63
C LEU A 189 -5.78 -11.66 14.73
N PHE A 190 -5.32 -12.19 13.61
CA PHE A 190 -4.11 -13.00 13.51
C PHE A 190 -3.01 -12.17 12.85
N SER A 191 -1.78 -12.28 13.34
CA SER A 191 -0.63 -11.52 12.81
C SER A 191 0.62 -12.37 12.72
N THR A 192 1.60 -11.87 11.97
CA THR A 192 2.97 -12.39 11.91
C THR A 192 3.57 -12.56 13.31
N HIS A 193 4.48 -13.52 13.40
CA HIS A 193 5.33 -13.92 14.52
C HIS A 193 4.95 -15.18 15.27
N GLY A 194 5.97 -15.91 15.70
CA GLY A 194 5.87 -17.13 16.48
C GLY A 194 4.98 -18.16 15.78
N LEU A 195 3.95 -18.61 16.48
CA LEU A 195 2.98 -19.59 16.01
C LEU A 195 1.67 -18.93 15.50
N LEU A 196 1.80 -17.72 14.95
CA LEU A 196 0.75 -16.81 14.50
C LEU A 196 -0.03 -16.24 15.68
N HIS A 197 0.33 -15.04 16.09
CA HIS A 197 -0.19 -14.41 17.30
C HIS A 197 -1.63 -13.93 17.09
N GLU A 198 -2.46 -14.10 18.10
CA GLU A 198 -3.90 -13.81 18.05
C GLU A 198 -4.29 -12.76 19.09
N HIS A 199 -5.13 -11.82 18.67
CA HIS A 199 -5.79 -10.86 19.55
C HIS A 199 -7.29 -10.80 19.29
N GLN A 200 -8.06 -10.81 20.38
CA GLN A 200 -9.52 -10.74 20.33
C GLN A 200 -10.03 -9.37 20.70
N SER A 201 -11.09 -8.92 20.03
CA SER A 201 -11.84 -7.72 20.42
C SER A 201 -13.34 -7.94 20.27
N SER A 202 -14.14 -7.33 21.15
CA SER A 202 -15.59 -7.25 21.02
C SER A 202 -16.07 -5.92 20.42
N ASP A 203 -15.20 -4.91 20.34
CA ASP A 203 -15.56 -3.52 20.08
C ASP A 203 -14.70 -2.81 19.02
N LEU A 204 -13.69 -3.50 18.46
CA LEU A 204 -12.67 -2.95 17.54
C LEU A 204 -11.82 -1.83 18.14
N VAL A 205 -11.81 -1.70 19.47
CA VAL A 205 -11.04 -0.69 20.20
C VAL A 205 -10.06 -1.37 21.15
N ASN A 206 -10.53 -2.32 21.95
CA ASN A 206 -9.72 -3.02 22.92
C ASN A 206 -9.45 -4.44 22.44
N PHE A 207 -8.18 -4.73 22.16
CA PHE A 207 -7.68 -6.01 21.70
C PHE A 207 -6.91 -6.69 22.82
N SER A 208 -7.38 -7.86 23.26
CA SER A 208 -6.73 -8.69 24.26
C SER A 208 -5.95 -9.81 23.61
N ASP A 209 -4.69 -9.98 24.01
CA ASP A 209 -3.86 -11.13 23.65
C ASP A 209 -4.55 -12.46 23.98
N GLY A 210 -4.81 -13.28 22.96
CA GLY A 210 -5.38 -14.62 23.11
C GLY A 210 -4.35 -15.74 23.08
N GLY A 211 -3.09 -15.45 22.77
CA GLY A 211 -2.04 -16.43 22.54
C GLY A 211 -1.86 -16.78 21.07
N TYR A 212 -1.41 -17.99 20.77
CA TYR A 212 -1.04 -18.38 19.41
C TYR A 212 -2.09 -19.28 18.76
N ALA A 213 -2.27 -19.15 17.46
CA ALA A 213 -3.19 -19.99 16.69
C ALA A 213 -2.77 -21.47 16.77
N LEU A 214 -1.50 -21.77 16.53
CA LEU A 214 -0.96 -23.14 16.58
C LEU A 214 -0.42 -23.47 17.98
N SER A 215 -0.65 -24.72 18.41
CA SER A 215 -0.15 -25.22 19.70
C SER A 215 1.30 -25.72 19.64
N SER A 216 1.84 -25.96 18.45
CA SER A 216 3.23 -26.34 18.21
C SER A 216 3.66 -26.01 16.79
N LEU A 217 4.97 -25.82 16.58
CA LEU A 217 5.54 -25.55 15.26
C LEU A 217 5.40 -26.79 14.35
N PRO A 218 4.75 -26.69 13.18
CA PRO A 218 4.67 -27.80 12.25
C PRO A 218 6.04 -28.17 11.69
N ALA A 219 6.41 -29.45 11.75
CA ALA A 219 7.78 -29.89 11.45
C ALA A 219 8.27 -29.55 10.03
N TRP A 220 7.34 -29.42 9.07
CA TRP A 220 7.65 -29.11 7.67
C TRP A 220 8.20 -27.69 7.49
N THR A 221 7.84 -26.74 8.37
CA THR A 221 8.21 -25.32 8.23
C THR A 221 9.72 -25.11 8.40
N ASN A 222 10.41 -25.99 9.12
CA ASN A 222 11.87 -25.92 9.37
C ASN A 222 12.70 -25.83 8.08
N ALA A 223 12.22 -26.43 6.98
CA ALA A 223 12.90 -26.37 5.70
C ALA A 223 12.87 -24.98 5.04
N PHE A 224 12.00 -24.08 5.52
CA PHE A 224 11.77 -22.75 4.96
C PHE A 224 12.16 -21.63 5.95
N THR A 225 11.99 -21.85 7.26
CA THR A 225 12.27 -20.86 8.31
C THR A 225 13.72 -20.79 8.74
N GLY A 226 14.60 -21.64 8.19
CA GLY A 226 15.99 -21.75 8.65
C GLY A 226 16.11 -22.15 10.12
N GLY A 227 15.05 -22.72 10.71
CA GLY A 227 14.97 -23.10 12.12
C GLY A 227 14.54 -22.00 13.08
N SER A 228 14.17 -20.79 12.62
CA SER A 228 13.62 -19.74 13.49
C SER A 228 12.27 -20.14 14.10
N GLY A 229 11.47 -20.89 13.33
CA GLY A 229 10.10 -21.24 13.70
C GLY A 229 9.10 -20.09 13.63
N ASP A 230 9.50 -18.95 13.05
CA ASP A 230 8.68 -17.75 12.91
C ASP A 230 7.79 -17.85 11.67
N LEU A 231 6.47 -17.71 11.84
CA LEU A 231 5.47 -17.82 10.77
C LEU A 231 4.84 -16.46 10.47
N TRP A 232 4.51 -16.24 9.20
CA TRP A 232 4.22 -14.89 8.68
C TRP A 232 2.88 -14.79 7.95
N ALA A 233 2.38 -13.56 7.86
CA ALA A 233 1.27 -13.10 7.04
C ALA A 233 0.08 -14.07 7.00
N PRO A 234 -0.56 -14.32 8.16
CA PRO A 234 -1.73 -15.18 8.18
C PRO A 234 -2.91 -14.54 7.44
N ASP A 235 -3.75 -15.37 6.80
CA ASP A 235 -5.08 -14.98 6.34
C ASP A 235 -6.15 -15.85 6.98
N VAL A 236 -7.12 -15.21 7.65
CA VAL A 236 -8.23 -15.88 8.32
C VAL A 236 -9.54 -15.73 7.54
N SER A 237 -10.20 -16.85 7.30
CA SER A 237 -11.50 -16.88 6.61
C SER A 237 -12.40 -17.99 7.14
N ILE A 238 -13.71 -17.88 6.87
CA ILE A 238 -14.71 -18.83 7.35
C ILE A 238 -15.26 -19.62 6.16
N HIS A 239 -15.06 -20.93 6.19
CA HIS A 239 -15.47 -21.85 5.14
C HIS A 239 -16.24 -23.03 5.74
N ASN A 240 -17.48 -23.23 5.30
CA ASN A 240 -18.34 -24.35 5.72
C ASN A 240 -18.50 -24.50 7.25
N GLY A 241 -18.45 -23.39 8.00
CA GLY A 241 -18.55 -23.37 9.46
C GLY A 241 -17.23 -23.64 10.19
N GLU A 242 -16.14 -23.84 9.47
CA GLU A 242 -14.78 -23.92 10.00
C GLU A 242 -14.04 -22.60 9.76
N VAL A 243 -13.05 -22.33 10.60
CA VAL A 243 -12.12 -21.20 10.47
C VAL A 243 -10.85 -21.73 9.83
N TRP A 244 -10.50 -21.17 8.68
CA TRP A 244 -9.29 -21.51 7.96
C TRP A 244 -8.27 -20.40 8.18
N LEU A 245 -7.02 -20.80 8.37
CA LEU A 245 -5.88 -19.91 8.56
C LEU A 245 -4.77 -20.32 7.61
N TYR A 246 -4.63 -19.60 6.51
CA TYR A 246 -3.45 -19.72 5.66
C TYR A 246 -2.29 -18.97 6.31
N TYR A 247 -1.06 -19.40 6.07
CA TYR A 247 0.13 -18.75 6.62
C TYR A 247 1.38 -19.08 5.81
N ALA A 248 2.43 -18.29 5.98
CA ALA A 248 3.70 -18.47 5.31
C ALA A 248 4.82 -18.97 6.23
N ALA A 249 5.71 -19.79 5.67
CA ALA A 249 6.99 -20.17 6.25
C ALA A 249 8.11 -19.78 5.27
N SER A 250 9.05 -18.95 5.71
CA SER A 250 10.12 -18.41 4.86
C SER A 250 11.28 -17.84 5.70
N THR A 251 12.29 -17.30 5.03
CA THR A 251 13.41 -16.54 5.60
C THR A 251 13.60 -15.25 4.81
N PHE A 252 13.93 -14.13 5.47
CA PHE A 252 13.89 -12.80 4.86
C PHE A 252 14.82 -12.71 3.64
N GLY A 253 14.30 -12.17 2.53
CA GLY A 253 15.03 -12.09 1.24
C GLY A 253 15.17 -13.41 0.46
N SER A 254 14.58 -14.51 0.94
CA SER A 254 14.55 -15.80 0.24
C SER A 254 13.25 -15.99 -0.55
N THR A 255 13.32 -16.71 -1.65
CA THR A 255 12.15 -17.25 -2.38
C THR A 255 11.97 -18.75 -2.14
N GLN A 256 12.78 -19.37 -1.27
CA GLN A 256 12.52 -20.73 -0.79
C GLN A 256 11.47 -20.65 0.32
N SER A 257 10.20 -20.71 -0.08
CA SER A 257 9.07 -20.44 0.79
C SER A 257 7.92 -21.42 0.56
N GLY A 258 7.08 -21.58 1.59
CA GLY A 258 5.92 -22.45 1.56
C GLY A 258 4.73 -21.84 2.28
N ILE A 259 3.54 -22.08 1.73
CA ILE A 259 2.25 -21.72 2.31
C ILE A 259 1.67 -22.94 3.01
N GLY A 260 1.25 -22.76 4.25
CA GLY A 260 0.49 -23.72 5.05
C GLY A 260 -1.00 -23.38 5.11
N LEU A 261 -1.79 -24.33 5.60
CA LEU A 261 -3.18 -24.14 5.97
C LEU A 261 -3.44 -24.88 7.27
N ALA A 262 -3.99 -24.17 8.26
CA ALA A 262 -4.50 -24.75 9.48
C ALA A 262 -6.00 -24.49 9.62
N VAL A 263 -6.73 -25.46 10.17
CA VAL A 263 -8.19 -25.41 10.28
C VAL A 263 -8.61 -25.56 11.74
N SER A 264 -9.58 -24.74 12.16
CA SER A 264 -10.18 -24.81 13.49
C SER A 264 -11.72 -24.82 13.41
N PRO A 265 -12.41 -25.60 14.25
CA PRO A 265 -13.87 -25.54 14.35
C PRO A 265 -14.39 -24.26 15.02
N ASN A 266 -13.55 -23.48 15.71
CA ASN A 266 -14.01 -22.33 16.53
C ASN A 266 -13.08 -21.11 16.50
N GLY A 267 -11.95 -21.18 15.77
CA GLY A 267 -10.99 -20.09 15.63
C GLY A 267 -10.22 -19.72 16.91
N GLN A 268 -10.30 -20.52 17.97
CA GLN A 268 -9.65 -20.17 19.23
C GLN A 268 -8.13 -20.47 19.19
N PRO A 269 -7.31 -19.72 19.93
CA PRO A 269 -5.89 -20.02 20.11
C PRO A 269 -5.65 -21.48 20.52
N GLY A 270 -4.63 -22.11 19.91
CA GLY A 270 -4.24 -23.51 20.10
C GLY A 270 -5.19 -24.55 19.50
N SER A 271 -6.32 -24.16 18.91
CA SER A 271 -7.31 -25.09 18.34
C SER A 271 -7.07 -25.40 16.86
N PHE A 272 -6.20 -24.65 16.19
CA PHE A 272 -5.91 -24.84 14.78
C PHE A 272 -5.07 -26.10 14.56
N VAL A 273 -5.52 -26.95 13.64
CA VAL A 273 -4.84 -28.17 13.22
C VAL A 273 -4.22 -27.93 11.86
N ASP A 274 -2.89 -27.99 11.80
CA ASP A 274 -2.12 -27.85 10.57
C ASP A 274 -2.36 -29.01 9.59
N SER A 275 -2.29 -28.72 8.29
CA SER A 275 -2.41 -29.71 7.21
C SER A 275 -1.27 -30.75 7.18
N GLY A 276 -0.20 -30.54 7.95
CA GLY A 276 0.93 -31.47 8.11
C GLY A 276 2.04 -31.31 7.07
N ALA A 277 1.82 -30.48 6.05
CA ALA A 277 2.79 -30.13 5.01
C ALA A 277 2.45 -28.76 4.41
N ALA A 278 3.42 -28.15 3.73
CA ALA A 278 3.14 -27.02 2.84
C ALA A 278 2.10 -27.45 1.78
N ILE A 279 1.02 -26.69 1.65
CA ILE A 279 -0.01 -26.92 0.62
C ILE A 279 0.42 -26.33 -0.73
N TYR A 280 1.39 -25.41 -0.71
CA TYR A 280 1.97 -24.77 -1.88
C TYR A 280 3.39 -24.28 -1.58
N VAL A 281 4.29 -24.33 -2.56
CA VAL A 281 5.67 -23.83 -2.44
C VAL A 281 6.06 -23.02 -3.67
N SER A 282 7.06 -22.14 -3.55
CA SER A 282 7.46 -21.23 -4.65
C SER A 282 7.77 -21.95 -5.97
N SER A 283 8.31 -23.18 -5.92
CA SER A 283 8.60 -23.97 -7.12
C SER A 283 7.36 -24.45 -7.88
N ASN A 284 6.16 -24.36 -7.29
CA ASN A 284 4.90 -24.61 -8.00
C ASN A 284 4.53 -23.48 -8.98
N CYS A 285 5.02 -22.25 -8.75
CA CYS A 285 4.81 -21.10 -9.63
C CYS A 285 6.16 -20.42 -9.91
N SER A 286 6.80 -20.84 -11.00
CA SER A 286 8.16 -20.41 -11.35
C SER A 286 8.31 -18.88 -11.35
N GLY A 287 9.29 -18.37 -10.60
CA GLY A 287 9.59 -16.94 -10.52
C GLY A 287 8.81 -16.19 -9.45
N SER A 288 7.87 -16.84 -8.75
CA SER A 288 7.12 -16.24 -7.64
C SER A 288 7.76 -16.54 -6.28
N ASN A 289 7.27 -15.85 -5.24
CA ASN A 289 7.54 -16.15 -3.84
C ASN A 289 6.25 -16.61 -3.15
N ALA A 290 6.20 -17.85 -2.65
CA ALA A 290 5.01 -18.39 -1.99
C ALA A 290 4.91 -17.96 -0.53
N ILE A 291 4.62 -16.67 -0.31
CA ILE A 291 4.27 -16.06 0.97
C ILE A 291 3.06 -15.12 0.77
N ASP A 292 2.60 -14.51 1.87
CA ASP A 292 1.47 -13.58 1.92
C ASP A 292 0.16 -14.14 1.32
N PRO A 293 -0.29 -15.33 1.76
CA PRO A 293 -1.52 -15.91 1.26
C PRO A 293 -2.75 -15.10 1.68
N ALA A 294 -3.71 -14.90 0.77
CA ALA A 294 -5.05 -14.39 1.06
C ALA A 294 -6.11 -15.14 0.26
N SER A 295 -7.16 -15.60 0.94
CA SER A 295 -8.24 -16.37 0.34
C SER A 295 -9.38 -15.48 -0.16
N VAL A 296 -9.96 -15.83 -1.31
CA VAL A 296 -11.13 -15.14 -1.86
C VAL A 296 -12.10 -16.13 -2.50
N VAL A 297 -13.40 -15.91 -2.26
CA VAL A 297 -14.48 -16.59 -2.97
C VAL A 297 -15.07 -15.63 -4.00
N ASP A 298 -15.12 -16.07 -5.25
CA ASP A 298 -15.62 -15.25 -6.34
C ASP A 298 -17.16 -15.20 -6.38
N PHE A 299 -17.75 -14.29 -7.18
CA PHE A 299 -19.20 -14.16 -7.32
C PHE A 299 -19.90 -15.43 -7.88
N ALA A 300 -19.15 -16.36 -8.48
CA ALA A 300 -19.66 -17.65 -8.95
C ALA A 300 -19.53 -18.77 -7.90
N GLY A 301 -18.89 -18.50 -6.75
CA GLY A 301 -18.68 -19.45 -5.67
C GLY A 301 -17.41 -20.30 -5.80
N ASN A 302 -16.50 -19.99 -6.72
CA ASN A 302 -15.20 -20.66 -6.77
C ASN A 302 -14.25 -20.02 -5.75
N ALA A 303 -13.37 -20.83 -5.16
CA ALA A 303 -12.38 -20.38 -4.19
C ALA A 303 -11.00 -20.23 -4.84
N TRP A 304 -10.29 -19.18 -4.42
CA TRP A 304 -8.98 -18.83 -4.92
C TRP A 304 -8.07 -18.45 -3.75
N LEU A 305 -6.76 -18.60 -3.99
CA LEU A 305 -5.71 -18.13 -3.10
C LEU A 305 -4.84 -17.15 -3.89
N VAL A 306 -4.77 -15.92 -3.41
CA VAL A 306 -3.85 -14.88 -3.85
C VAL A 306 -2.60 -14.96 -2.98
N PHE A 307 -1.43 -14.75 -3.55
CA PHE A 307 -0.16 -14.77 -2.82
C PHE A 307 0.92 -14.05 -3.62
N GLY A 308 2.06 -13.76 -3.02
CA GLY A 308 3.22 -13.23 -3.74
C GLY A 308 3.91 -12.09 -3.00
N SER A 309 5.23 -12.05 -3.16
CA SER A 309 6.07 -11.00 -2.59
C SER A 309 7.30 -10.81 -3.47
N TRP A 310 7.50 -9.58 -3.94
CA TRP A 310 8.56 -9.21 -4.88
C TRP A 310 8.55 -10.14 -6.11
N SER A 311 9.73 -10.54 -6.61
CA SER A 311 9.87 -11.57 -7.65
C SER A 311 9.01 -11.28 -8.89
N SER A 312 8.13 -12.19 -9.34
CA SER A 312 7.16 -11.94 -10.42
C SER A 312 5.85 -11.28 -9.95
N GLY A 313 5.84 -10.66 -8.78
CA GLY A 313 4.68 -9.99 -8.21
C GLY A 313 3.58 -10.92 -7.71
N ILE A 314 2.36 -10.41 -7.69
CA ILE A 314 1.18 -11.05 -7.09
C ILE A 314 0.61 -12.10 -8.04
N GLN A 315 0.32 -13.27 -7.49
CA GLN A 315 -0.20 -14.45 -8.18
C GLN A 315 -1.57 -14.85 -7.62
N ILE A 316 -2.36 -15.56 -8.42
CA ILE A 316 -3.58 -16.23 -7.98
C ILE A 316 -3.63 -17.68 -8.47
N ILE A 317 -4.14 -18.58 -7.63
CA ILE A 317 -4.40 -19.99 -7.95
C ILE A 317 -5.79 -20.43 -7.46
N PRO A 318 -6.47 -21.34 -8.17
CA PRO A 318 -7.72 -21.91 -7.71
C PRO A 318 -7.49 -22.97 -6.63
N VAL A 319 -8.29 -22.91 -5.57
CA VAL A 319 -8.28 -23.86 -4.45
C VAL A 319 -9.62 -24.59 -4.32
N SER A 320 -9.60 -25.75 -3.67
CA SER A 320 -10.80 -26.51 -3.36
C SER A 320 -11.69 -25.75 -2.37
N THR A 321 -12.97 -25.58 -2.70
CA THR A 321 -13.98 -24.99 -1.79
C THR A 321 -14.26 -25.83 -0.56
N THR A 322 -13.81 -27.10 -0.55
CA THR A 322 -13.99 -28.04 0.57
C THR A 322 -12.75 -28.15 1.44
N THR A 323 -11.56 -28.02 0.86
CA THR A 323 -10.30 -28.32 1.58
C THR A 323 -9.31 -27.16 1.63
N GLY A 324 -9.50 -26.10 0.84
CA GLY A 324 -8.57 -24.96 0.78
C GLY A 324 -7.25 -25.25 0.09
N VAL A 325 -7.03 -26.50 -0.30
CA VAL A 325 -5.82 -26.94 -0.98
C VAL A 325 -5.88 -26.58 -2.47
N PRO A 326 -4.77 -26.11 -3.08
CA PRO A 326 -4.65 -25.86 -4.50
C PRO A 326 -5.07 -27.05 -5.36
N THR A 327 -5.78 -26.75 -6.45
CA THR A 327 -6.29 -27.78 -7.38
C THR A 327 -5.23 -28.33 -8.34
N GLY A 328 -4.02 -27.74 -8.35
CA GLY A 328 -2.92 -28.09 -9.27
C GLY A 328 -2.95 -27.34 -10.60
N ALA A 329 -3.88 -26.40 -10.80
CA ALA A 329 -3.86 -25.50 -11.95
C ALA A 329 -2.67 -24.52 -11.89
N ALA A 330 -2.31 -23.94 -13.04
CA ALA A 330 -1.24 -22.96 -13.13
C ALA A 330 -1.60 -21.64 -12.41
N CYS A 331 -0.59 -20.98 -11.85
CA CYS A 331 -0.73 -19.63 -11.33
C CYS A 331 -0.95 -18.60 -12.44
N THR A 332 -1.66 -17.52 -12.11
CA THR A 332 -1.85 -16.35 -12.97
C THR A 332 -1.34 -15.11 -12.26
N GLN A 333 -0.51 -14.31 -12.93
CA GLN A 333 -0.02 -13.05 -12.41
C GLN A 333 -1.14 -12.00 -12.44
N LEU A 334 -1.39 -11.36 -11.30
CA LEU A 334 -2.39 -10.30 -11.13
C LEU A 334 -1.80 -8.90 -11.14
N ALA A 335 -0.63 -8.74 -10.53
CA ALA A 335 0.05 -7.47 -10.38
C ALA A 335 1.57 -7.65 -10.36
N ASP A 336 2.28 -6.62 -10.78
CA ASP A 336 3.74 -6.53 -10.73
C ASP A 336 4.14 -5.06 -10.57
N HIS A 337 5.29 -4.83 -9.95
CA HIS A 337 5.82 -3.49 -9.78
C HIS A 337 7.23 -3.45 -10.38
N PRO A 338 7.66 -2.36 -11.06
CA PRO A 338 8.94 -2.33 -11.74
C PRO A 338 10.14 -2.75 -10.91
N SER A 339 11.16 -3.24 -11.61
CA SER A 339 12.38 -3.76 -11.01
C SER A 339 13.06 -2.76 -10.08
N GLY A 340 13.20 -3.11 -8.80
CA GLY A 340 13.89 -2.30 -7.79
C GLY A 340 13.01 -1.88 -6.61
N THR A 341 11.69 -2.01 -6.73
CA THR A 341 10.73 -1.83 -5.63
C THR A 341 9.85 -3.08 -5.49
N GLY A 342 9.35 -3.33 -4.28
CA GLY A 342 8.56 -4.52 -3.96
C GLY A 342 7.08 -4.34 -4.23
N ILE A 343 6.37 -5.46 -4.43
CA ILE A 343 4.92 -5.57 -4.29
C ILE A 343 4.61 -6.87 -3.54
N GLU A 344 3.78 -6.81 -2.50
CA GLU A 344 3.45 -7.95 -1.63
C GLU A 344 2.16 -7.70 -0.82
N GLY A 345 1.84 -8.55 0.17
CA GLY A 345 0.72 -8.33 1.09
C GLY A 345 -0.66 -8.24 0.43
N ALA A 346 -0.89 -8.98 -0.66
CA ALA A 346 -2.07 -8.80 -1.49
C ALA A 346 -3.37 -9.33 -0.87
N TYR A 347 -4.46 -8.58 -1.03
CA TYR A 347 -5.81 -8.99 -0.63
C TYR A 347 -6.84 -8.68 -1.71
N VAL A 348 -7.73 -9.63 -2.03
CA VAL A 348 -8.81 -9.41 -3.02
C VAL A 348 -10.18 -9.33 -2.35
N TYR A 349 -10.85 -8.19 -2.50
CA TYR A 349 -12.17 -7.93 -1.93
C TYR A 349 -13.24 -7.79 -3.03
N PRO A 350 -14.25 -8.69 -3.10
CA PRO A 350 -15.39 -8.54 -4.00
C PRO A 350 -16.36 -7.46 -3.50
N TYR A 351 -16.65 -6.44 -4.32
CA TYR A 351 -17.61 -5.38 -3.99
C TYR A 351 -18.25 -4.76 -5.24
N GLY A 352 -19.57 -4.53 -5.20
CA GLY A 352 -20.27 -3.78 -6.25
C GLY A 352 -20.13 -4.34 -7.67
N GLY A 353 -19.94 -5.66 -7.81
CA GLY A 353 -19.73 -6.32 -9.11
C GLY A 353 -18.30 -6.28 -9.65
N TYR A 354 -17.35 -5.75 -8.86
CA TYR A 354 -15.92 -5.78 -9.15
C TYR A 354 -15.16 -6.56 -8.08
N TYR A 355 -13.92 -6.92 -8.41
CA TYR A 355 -12.91 -7.37 -7.47
C TYR A 355 -11.90 -6.26 -7.31
N TYR A 356 -11.60 -5.88 -6.08
CA TYR A 356 -10.55 -4.91 -5.75
C TYR A 356 -9.34 -5.68 -5.25
N LEU A 357 -8.20 -5.54 -5.93
CA LEU A 357 -6.92 -6.07 -5.48
C LEU A 357 -6.19 -4.96 -4.73
N PHE A 358 -6.03 -5.14 -3.44
CA PHE A 358 -5.13 -4.36 -2.60
C PHE A 358 -3.76 -5.03 -2.60
N ALA A 359 -2.69 -4.24 -2.57
CA ALA A 359 -1.35 -4.72 -2.32
C ALA A 359 -0.50 -3.61 -1.67
N SER A 360 0.51 -4.01 -0.92
CA SER A 360 1.59 -3.13 -0.48
C SER A 360 2.65 -3.00 -1.57
N ILE A 361 3.15 -1.78 -1.79
CA ILE A 361 4.33 -1.54 -2.64
C ILE A 361 5.46 -0.90 -1.84
N ASP A 362 6.67 -0.94 -2.42
CA ASP A 362 7.93 -0.46 -1.87
C ASP A 362 8.50 -1.34 -0.73
N THR A 363 8.99 -0.73 0.35
CA THR A 363 9.80 -1.42 1.37
C THR A 363 9.18 -1.32 2.75
N CYS A 364 8.87 -2.48 3.33
CA CYS A 364 8.48 -2.64 4.72
C CYS A 364 9.70 -2.68 5.65
N CYS A 365 9.40 -2.88 6.93
CA CYS A 365 10.27 -3.55 7.88
C CYS A 365 11.53 -2.76 8.25
N ASN A 366 11.47 -1.44 8.10
CA ASN A 366 12.56 -0.52 8.41
C ASN A 366 12.13 0.60 9.39
N GLY A 367 11.14 0.30 10.24
CA GLY A 367 10.58 1.23 11.22
C GLY A 367 10.13 2.55 10.57
N VAL A 368 10.56 3.69 11.12
CA VAL A 368 10.24 5.03 10.60
C VAL A 368 10.80 5.30 9.19
N SER A 369 11.70 4.47 8.69
CA SER A 369 12.26 4.57 7.34
C SER A 369 11.57 3.64 6.34
N SER A 370 10.47 3.00 6.72
CA SER A 370 9.65 2.21 5.79
C SER A 370 8.88 3.12 4.85
N THR A 371 8.85 2.78 3.57
CA THR A 371 8.19 3.56 2.51
C THR A 371 6.97 2.84 1.95
N TYR A 372 6.50 1.82 2.67
CA TYR A 372 5.30 1.07 2.33
C TYR A 372 4.09 1.96 2.06
N ARG A 373 3.26 1.54 1.13
CA ARG A 373 1.96 2.14 0.87
C ARG A 373 1.01 1.11 0.28
N ILE A 374 -0.27 1.29 0.57
CA ILE A 374 -1.34 0.42 0.07
C ILE A 374 -1.82 1.00 -1.25
N ILE A 375 -1.80 0.19 -2.30
CA ILE A 375 -2.41 0.50 -3.60
C ILE A 375 -3.67 -0.33 -3.83
N VAL A 376 -4.48 0.11 -4.79
CA VAL A 376 -5.66 -0.64 -5.25
C VAL A 376 -5.84 -0.59 -6.75
N GLY A 377 -6.16 -1.75 -7.32
CA GLY A 377 -6.69 -1.91 -8.67
C GLY A 377 -8.03 -2.63 -8.64
N ARG A 378 -8.79 -2.57 -9.75
CA ARG A 378 -10.05 -3.34 -9.87
C ARG A 378 -10.17 -4.10 -11.18
N ALA A 379 -10.92 -5.19 -11.15
CA ALA A 379 -11.24 -6.03 -12.29
C ALA A 379 -12.69 -6.53 -12.25
N ALA A 380 -13.26 -6.86 -13.41
CA ALA A 380 -14.56 -7.52 -13.51
C ALA A 380 -14.49 -9.04 -13.27
N SER A 381 -13.28 -9.61 -13.27
CA SER A 381 -12.98 -11.02 -13.00
C SER A 381 -11.92 -11.11 -11.92
N VAL A 382 -12.01 -12.10 -11.05
CA VAL A 382 -11.05 -12.34 -9.95
C VAL A 382 -9.62 -12.62 -10.46
N MET A 383 -9.49 -13.11 -11.69
CA MET A 383 -8.20 -13.33 -12.34
C MET A 383 -7.68 -12.11 -13.11
N GLY A 384 -8.36 -10.96 -13.01
CA GLY A 384 -8.02 -9.75 -13.76
C GLY A 384 -8.55 -9.74 -15.20
N PRO A 385 -7.99 -8.87 -16.07
CA PRO A 385 -6.90 -7.95 -15.75
C PRO A 385 -7.35 -6.86 -14.76
N TYR A 386 -6.50 -6.57 -13.77
CA TYR A 386 -6.69 -5.45 -12.86
C TYR A 386 -6.07 -4.19 -13.45
N THR A 387 -6.80 -3.08 -13.35
CA THR A 387 -6.29 -1.74 -13.71
C THR A 387 -6.49 -0.80 -12.54
N ASP A 388 -5.63 0.21 -12.43
CA ASP A 388 -5.82 1.34 -11.51
C ASP A 388 -6.87 2.33 -12.04
N ARG A 389 -7.05 3.44 -11.30
CA ARG A 389 -8.01 4.50 -11.64
C ARG A 389 -7.57 5.29 -12.87
N GLY A 390 -6.27 5.38 -13.11
CA GLY A 390 -5.66 5.99 -14.29
C GLY A 390 -5.75 5.17 -15.57
N GLY A 391 -6.11 3.88 -15.46
CA GLY A 391 -6.22 2.93 -16.56
C GLY A 391 -4.94 2.13 -16.84
N ILE A 392 -3.93 2.20 -15.97
CA ILE A 392 -2.70 1.42 -16.10
C ILE A 392 -2.94 0.00 -15.54
N PRO A 393 -2.58 -1.07 -16.29
CA PRO A 393 -2.63 -2.42 -15.77
C PRO A 393 -1.73 -2.61 -14.54
N LEU A 394 -2.22 -3.30 -13.51
CA LEU A 394 -1.43 -3.61 -12.33
C LEU A 394 -0.23 -4.52 -12.64
N THR A 395 -0.27 -5.28 -13.75
CA THR A 395 0.89 -6.05 -14.25
C THR A 395 1.96 -5.18 -14.92
N GLN A 396 1.76 -3.87 -15.01
CA GLN A 396 2.67 -2.90 -15.61
C GLN A 396 3.02 -1.76 -14.63
N GLY A 397 2.88 -2.00 -13.31
CA GLY A 397 3.12 -0.98 -12.29
C GLY A 397 2.01 0.05 -12.13
N GLY A 398 0.79 -0.26 -12.58
CA GLY A 398 -0.39 0.52 -12.21
C GLY A 398 -0.75 0.31 -10.73
N GLY A 399 -1.37 1.30 -10.12
CA GLY A 399 -1.85 1.25 -8.75
C GLY A 399 -2.37 2.59 -8.27
N THR A 400 -3.64 2.67 -7.90
CA THR A 400 -4.18 3.88 -7.25
C THR A 400 -3.72 3.84 -5.80
N ILE A 401 -3.05 4.87 -5.30
CA ILE A 401 -2.67 4.93 -3.88
C ILE A 401 -3.97 5.02 -3.04
N LEU A 402 -4.12 4.09 -2.10
CA LEU A 402 -5.23 4.08 -1.14
C LEU A 402 -4.80 4.74 0.17
N LEU A 403 -3.59 4.44 0.63
CA LEU A 403 -3.03 4.94 1.88
C LEU A 403 -1.50 4.95 1.81
N SER A 404 -0.88 6.07 2.20
CA SER A 404 0.57 6.20 2.29
C SER A 404 0.98 6.86 3.60
N SER A 405 2.30 7.00 3.81
CA SER A 405 2.85 7.68 4.98
C SER A 405 2.30 9.10 5.15
N HIS A 406 1.90 9.44 6.37
CA HIS A 406 1.49 10.79 6.77
C HIS A 406 1.65 10.95 8.29
N SER A 407 2.12 12.10 8.74
CA SER A 407 2.25 12.40 10.18
C SER A 407 3.15 11.37 10.90
N ASN A 408 2.63 10.64 11.90
CA ASN A 408 3.34 9.56 12.59
C ASN A 408 3.02 8.16 12.03
N ILE A 409 2.22 8.08 10.97
CA ILE A 409 1.88 6.82 10.30
C ILE A 409 2.91 6.61 9.19
N ASN A 410 3.94 5.80 9.45
CA ASN A 410 4.98 5.51 8.45
C ASN A 410 4.71 4.14 7.84
N GLY A 411 4.84 4.02 6.52
CA GLY A 411 4.83 2.74 5.82
C GLY A 411 3.60 1.86 6.08
N PRO A 412 2.35 2.33 5.95
CA PRO A 412 1.17 1.48 6.13
C PRO A 412 1.10 0.38 5.05
N GLY A 413 0.77 -0.85 5.45
CA GLY A 413 0.58 -1.97 4.53
C GLY A 413 0.37 -3.33 5.21
N GLY A 414 0.55 -4.42 4.45
CA GLY A 414 0.35 -5.79 4.92
C GLY A 414 -1.12 -6.01 5.25
N GLU A 415 -1.98 -5.55 4.35
CA GLU A 415 -3.39 -5.32 4.62
C GLU A 415 -4.29 -6.53 4.36
N SER A 416 -5.42 -6.50 5.05
CA SER A 416 -6.60 -7.30 4.73
C SER A 416 -7.85 -6.44 4.81
N VAL A 417 -8.95 -6.94 4.25
CA VAL A 417 -10.25 -6.27 4.32
C VAL A 417 -11.30 -7.25 4.82
N PHE A 418 -11.87 -6.96 5.98
CA PHE A 418 -13.01 -7.72 6.48
C PHE A 418 -14.29 -6.89 6.42
N THR A 419 -15.44 -7.57 6.31
CA THR A 419 -16.75 -6.93 6.32
C THR A 419 -17.30 -6.92 7.73
N GLY A 420 -17.25 -5.77 8.40
CA GLY A 420 -17.86 -5.55 9.70
C GLY A 420 -19.32 -5.12 9.61
N ALA A 421 -19.95 -4.89 10.77
CA ALA A 421 -21.37 -4.49 10.85
C ALA A 421 -21.67 -3.17 10.13
N SER A 422 -20.69 -2.26 10.06
CA SER A 422 -20.82 -0.94 9.44
C SER A 422 -20.29 -0.87 8.01
N GLY A 423 -19.88 -2.00 7.42
CA GLY A 423 -19.26 -2.09 6.10
C GLY A 423 -17.83 -2.62 6.16
N ALA A 424 -17.11 -2.47 5.05
CA ALA A 424 -15.73 -2.92 4.93
C ALA A 424 -14.78 -2.09 5.80
N VAL A 425 -13.84 -2.78 6.44
CA VAL A 425 -12.80 -2.20 7.28
C VAL A 425 -11.47 -2.68 6.73
N LEU A 426 -10.59 -1.73 6.44
CA LEU A 426 -9.18 -1.96 6.13
C LEU A 426 -8.44 -2.25 7.44
N VAL A 427 -7.73 -3.36 7.47
CA VAL A 427 -6.92 -3.82 8.60
C VAL A 427 -5.50 -3.92 8.09
N TYR A 428 -4.56 -3.26 8.75
CA TYR A 428 -3.20 -3.16 8.25
C TYR A 428 -2.24 -2.90 9.42
N HIS A 429 -0.94 -3.00 9.18
CA HIS A 429 0.04 -2.48 10.12
C HIS A 429 0.65 -1.18 9.59
N TYR A 430 1.17 -0.36 10.49
CA TYR A 430 2.01 0.79 10.16
C TYR A 430 3.12 0.92 11.20
N TYR A 431 4.18 1.64 10.88
CA TYR A 431 5.29 1.90 11.81
C TYR A 431 5.04 3.23 12.53
N ASP A 432 4.73 3.17 13.82
CA ASP A 432 4.34 4.35 14.60
C ASP A 432 5.56 5.23 14.92
N GLY A 433 5.62 6.40 14.28
CA GLY A 433 6.67 7.40 14.48
C GLY A 433 6.73 7.92 15.91
N ASN A 434 5.62 7.92 16.65
CA ASN A 434 5.60 8.31 18.05
C ASN A 434 6.17 7.22 18.97
N ASN A 435 6.32 6.00 18.47
CA ASN A 435 6.86 4.84 19.18
C ASN A 435 8.09 4.25 18.48
N GLY A 436 8.93 5.11 17.91
CA GLY A 436 10.23 4.73 17.33
C GLY A 436 10.14 3.83 16.09
N GLY A 437 8.99 3.79 15.41
CA GLY A 437 8.75 2.92 14.26
C GLY A 437 8.39 1.49 14.64
N SER A 438 7.92 1.24 15.87
CA SER A 438 7.35 -0.05 16.24
C SER A 438 6.07 -0.31 15.42
N PRO A 439 5.85 -1.52 14.88
CA PRO A 439 4.66 -1.81 14.09
C PRO A 439 3.41 -1.84 14.98
N ALA A 440 2.34 -1.21 14.51
CA ALA A 440 1.09 -0.99 15.21
C ALA A 440 -0.10 -1.31 14.29
N LEU A 441 -1.23 -1.69 14.90
CA LEU A 441 -2.47 -2.00 14.19
C LEU A 441 -3.15 -0.71 13.70
N GLY A 442 -3.41 -0.63 12.40
CA GLY A 442 -4.28 0.36 11.77
C GLY A 442 -5.65 -0.23 11.43
N LEU A 443 -6.71 0.52 11.76
CA LEU A 443 -8.09 0.18 11.40
C LEU A 443 -8.80 1.42 10.83
N ASN A 444 -9.24 1.34 9.58
CA ASN A 444 -10.05 2.39 8.96
C ASN A 444 -11.25 1.81 8.23
N GLN A 445 -12.34 2.56 8.18
CA GLN A 445 -13.46 2.19 7.32
C GLN A 445 -13.12 2.49 5.86
N LEU A 446 -13.62 1.65 4.95
CA LEU A 446 -13.58 1.95 3.52
C LEU A 446 -14.89 2.62 3.07
N GLY A 447 -14.74 3.70 2.30
CA GLY A 447 -15.79 4.27 1.47
C GLY A 447 -15.58 3.92 0.00
N TRP A 448 -16.61 4.15 -0.81
CA TRP A 448 -16.50 4.07 -2.27
C TRP A 448 -17.00 5.38 -2.88
N THR A 449 -16.23 5.93 -3.80
CA THR A 449 -16.64 7.07 -4.62
C THR A 449 -17.82 6.69 -5.52
N SER A 450 -18.50 7.68 -6.10
CA SER A 450 -19.64 7.44 -7.00
C SER A 450 -19.29 6.62 -8.26
N ASP A 451 -18.03 6.66 -8.70
CA ASP A 451 -17.47 5.87 -9.80
C ASP A 451 -16.87 4.53 -9.34
N GLY A 452 -17.00 4.18 -8.05
CA GLY A 452 -16.68 2.89 -7.49
C GLY A 452 -15.19 2.67 -7.21
N TRP A 453 -14.47 3.69 -6.72
CA TRP A 453 -13.11 3.54 -6.21
C TRP A 453 -13.09 3.64 -4.69
N PRO A 454 -12.37 2.75 -3.98
CA PRO A 454 -12.33 2.81 -2.54
C PRO A 454 -11.49 3.99 -2.07
N TYR A 455 -11.81 4.51 -0.90
CA TYR A 455 -11.03 5.51 -0.17
C TYR A 455 -11.11 5.24 1.32
N VAL A 456 -10.08 5.66 2.07
CA VAL A 456 -10.02 5.51 3.52
C VAL A 456 -10.84 6.60 4.20
N LYS A 457 -11.62 6.24 5.22
CA LYS A 457 -12.45 7.15 6.03
C LYS A 457 -11.91 7.40 7.42
#